data_AF-A0A443S1Q0-F1
#
_entry.id   AF-A0A443S1Q0-F1
#
_cell.length_a   1.000
_cell.length_b   1.000
_cell.length_c   1.000
_cell.angle_alpha   90.00
_cell.angle_beta   90.00
_cell.angle_gamma   90.00
#
_symmetry.space_group_name_H-M   'P 1'
#
loop_
_entity.id
_entity.type
_entity.pdbx_description
1 polymer ?
#
loop_
_entity_poly.entity_id
_entity_poly.type
_entity_poly.pdbx_seq_one_letter_code
_entity_poly.pdbx_strand_id
1 'polypeptide(L)'
;MARRRRGRRRKKKPINRYRFPYVLRKKRRGPKPIPKEKRKRPTNAFQKFSKKERIKIRKQRPNITVKQMATQLRLRWRRLSYTEQMNFMKRKRVRRVRRISE
;
A
#
# COMPACT_ATOMS: atom_id res chain seq x y z
N MET A 1 -22.89 -39.52 -35.91
CA MET A 1 -22.00 -38.43 -36.38
C MET A 1 -22.38 -37.09 -35.73
N ALA A 2 -21.41 -36.20 -35.54
CA ALA A 2 -21.35 -35.20 -34.46
C ALA A 2 -22.17 -33.89 -34.63
N ARG A 3 -22.67 -33.37 -33.50
CA ARG A 3 -23.35 -32.07 -33.32
C ARG A 3 -22.42 -30.88 -33.67
N ARG A 4 -22.70 -30.11 -34.72
CA ARG A 4 -22.05 -28.81 -34.97
C ARG A 4 -22.82 -27.67 -34.29
N ARG A 5 -22.34 -27.26 -33.11
CA ARG A 5 -22.77 -26.04 -32.40
C ARG A 5 -22.44 -24.80 -33.26
N ARG A 6 -23.46 -24.06 -33.69
CA ARG A 6 -23.33 -22.77 -34.38
C ARG A 6 -22.51 -21.79 -33.51
N GLY A 7 -21.33 -21.39 -34.00
CA GLY A 7 -20.44 -20.46 -33.33
C GLY A 7 -21.08 -19.08 -33.17
N ARG A 8 -21.01 -18.51 -31.95
CA ARG A 8 -21.38 -17.12 -31.68
C ARG A 8 -20.45 -16.18 -32.45
N ARG A 9 -20.92 -15.64 -33.58
CA ARG A 9 -20.28 -14.50 -34.27
C ARG A 9 -20.13 -13.35 -33.26
N ARG A 10 -18.89 -13.04 -32.84
CA ARG A 10 -18.58 -11.83 -32.05
C ARG A 10 -18.93 -10.61 -32.90
N LYS A 11 -20.04 -9.92 -32.60
CA LYS A 11 -20.37 -8.63 -33.23
C LYS A 11 -19.23 -7.65 -32.94
N LYS A 12 -18.48 -7.23 -33.96
CA LYS A 12 -17.49 -6.14 -33.84
C LYS A 12 -18.23 -4.87 -33.44
N LYS A 13 -17.89 -4.30 -32.28
CA LYS A 13 -18.47 -3.02 -31.83
C LYS A 13 -18.04 -1.92 -32.81
N PRO A 14 -18.93 -1.02 -33.25
CA PRO A 14 -18.56 0.04 -34.17
C PRO A 14 -17.54 0.98 -33.50
N ILE A 15 -16.48 1.30 -34.23
CA ILE A 15 -15.54 2.37 -33.88
C ILE A 15 -16.30 3.68 -34.04
N ASN A 16 -16.98 4.09 -32.98
CA ASN A 16 -17.67 5.37 -32.94
C ASN A 16 -16.61 6.48 -32.95
N ARG A 17 -16.44 7.15 -34.11
CA ARG A 17 -15.52 8.27 -34.33
C ARG A 17 -15.99 9.59 -33.71
N TYR A 18 -17.15 9.60 -33.05
CA TYR A 18 -17.61 10.71 -32.22
C TYR A 18 -17.57 10.30 -30.73
N ARG A 19 -16.36 10.07 -30.22
CA ARG A 19 -16.09 9.99 -28.78
C ARG A 19 -16.05 11.43 -28.26
N PHE A 20 -17.16 11.87 -27.67
CA PHE A 20 -17.33 13.10 -26.88
C PHE A 20 -16.00 13.77 -26.45
N PRO A 21 -15.62 14.92 -27.04
CA PRO A 21 -14.32 15.57 -26.80
C PRO A 21 -14.24 16.37 -25.48
N TYR A 22 -15.17 16.21 -24.54
CA TYR A 22 -15.17 16.94 -23.27
C TYR A 22 -15.23 16.02 -22.04
N VAL A 23 -14.41 14.97 -22.01
CA VAL A 23 -13.91 14.55 -20.68
C VAL A 23 -12.90 15.60 -20.26
N LEU A 24 -13.35 16.60 -19.50
CA LEU A 24 -12.47 17.45 -18.72
C LEU A 24 -11.52 16.54 -17.94
N ARG A 25 -10.31 16.36 -18.47
CA ARG A 25 -9.23 15.62 -17.80
C ARG A 25 -8.97 16.41 -16.54
N LYS A 26 -9.53 15.97 -15.40
CA LYS A 26 -9.31 16.63 -14.10
C LYS A 26 -7.82 16.88 -13.96
N LYS A 27 -7.41 18.15 -14.09
CA LYS A 27 -6.04 18.61 -13.98
C LYS A 27 -5.52 18.01 -12.68
N ARG A 28 -4.54 17.09 -12.75
CA ARG A 28 -3.95 16.49 -11.54
C ARG A 28 -3.38 17.67 -10.78
N ARG A 29 -4.07 18.11 -9.72
CA ARG A 29 -3.60 19.21 -8.87
C ARG A 29 -2.18 18.83 -8.45
N GLY A 30 -1.19 19.64 -8.82
CA GLY A 30 0.18 19.47 -8.35
C GLY A 30 0.19 19.36 -6.83
N PRO A 31 1.21 18.75 -6.21
CA PRO A 31 1.26 18.63 -4.76
C PRO A 31 1.08 20.02 -4.12
N LYS A 32 -0.01 20.20 -3.36
CA LYS A 32 -0.25 21.44 -2.61
C LYS A 32 0.95 21.69 -1.68
N PRO A 33 1.41 22.95 -1.54
CA PRO A 33 2.49 23.28 -0.60
C PRO A 33 2.12 22.72 0.77
N ILE A 34 3.01 21.89 1.29
CA ILE A 34 2.84 21.20 2.56
C ILE A 34 3.07 22.24 3.65
N PRO A 35 2.08 22.57 4.52
CA PRO A 35 2.33 23.45 5.66
C PRO A 35 3.48 22.86 6.51
N LYS A 36 4.43 23.72 6.94
CA LYS A 36 5.66 23.36 7.67
C LYS A 36 5.43 22.55 8.95
N GLU A 37 4.18 22.38 9.37
CA GLU A 37 3.77 21.58 10.53
C GLU A 37 2.97 20.32 10.17
N LYS A 38 3.28 19.62 9.07
CA LYS A 38 2.78 18.25 8.90
C LYS A 38 3.43 17.31 9.92
N ARG A 39 2.93 17.38 11.15
CA ARG A 39 3.20 16.44 12.23
C ARG A 39 2.92 15.04 11.68
N LYS A 40 3.97 14.23 11.56
CA LYS A 40 3.85 12.83 11.16
C LYS A 40 2.91 12.15 12.17
N ARG A 41 1.88 11.45 11.66
CA ARG A 41 0.91 10.74 12.51
C ARG A 41 1.66 9.80 13.47
N PRO A 42 1.17 9.61 14.71
CA PRO A 42 1.79 8.67 15.63
C PRO A 42 1.84 7.28 15.00
N THR A 43 2.97 6.60 15.16
CA THR A 43 3.18 5.28 14.57
C THR A 43 2.28 4.24 15.22
N ASN A 44 1.47 3.55 14.41
CA ASN A 44 0.66 2.40 14.82
C ASN A 44 1.56 1.23 15.29
N ALA A 45 1.02 0.32 16.10
CA ALA A 45 1.68 -0.91 16.56
C ALA A 45 2.28 -1.73 15.41
N PHE A 46 1.52 -1.92 14.32
CA PHE A 46 2.04 -2.59 13.11
C PHE A 46 3.25 -1.87 12.49
N GLN A 47 3.28 -0.53 12.54
CA GLN A 47 4.43 0.24 12.06
C GLN A 47 5.69 -0.03 12.90
N LYS A 48 5.54 -0.22 14.21
CA LYS A 48 6.66 -0.56 15.11
C LYS A 48 7.17 -1.97 14.83
N PHE A 49 6.26 -2.93 14.71
CA PHE A 49 6.59 -4.32 14.37
C PHE A 49 7.30 -4.42 13.01
N SER A 50 6.70 -3.83 11.97
CA SER A 50 7.26 -3.90 10.62
C SER A 50 8.65 -3.29 10.53
N LYS A 51 8.99 -2.24 11.29
CA LYS A 51 10.37 -1.72 11.31
C LYS A 51 11.39 -2.76 11.77
N LYS A 52 11.11 -3.50 12.85
CA LYS A 52 12.00 -4.53 13.39
C LYS A 52 12.14 -5.70 12.43
N GLU A 53 11.02 -6.18 11.90
CA GLU A 53 11.00 -7.35 11.04
C GLU A 53 11.55 -7.08 9.64
N ARG A 54 11.38 -5.87 9.10
CA ARG A 54 12.00 -5.48 7.82
C ARG A 54 13.52 -5.61 7.85
N ILE A 55 14.16 -5.26 8.96
CA ILE A 55 15.61 -5.38 9.11
C ILE A 55 16.03 -6.85 9.05
N LYS A 56 15.30 -7.73 9.75
CA LYS A 56 15.56 -9.18 9.72
C LYS A 56 15.38 -9.76 8.32
N ILE A 57 14.28 -9.42 7.64
CA ILE A 57 14.00 -9.93 6.29
C ILE A 57 15.05 -9.43 5.30
N ARG A 58 15.46 -8.16 5.39
CA ARG A 58 16.49 -7.61 4.51
C ARG A 58 17.87 -8.23 4.73
N LYS A 59 18.20 -8.64 5.97
CA LYS A 59 19.41 -9.42 6.25
C LYS A 59 19.37 -10.82 5.64
N GLN A 60 18.22 -11.50 5.75
CA GLN A 60 18.06 -12.86 5.22
C GLN A 60 17.92 -12.89 3.69
N ARG A 61 17.29 -11.87 3.12
CA ARG A 61 16.98 -11.78 1.69
C ARG A 61 17.22 -10.34 1.21
N PRO A 62 18.46 -10.00 0.80
CA PRO A 62 18.77 -8.65 0.34
C PRO A 62 18.05 -8.29 -0.98
N ASN A 63 17.76 -9.27 -1.84
CA ASN A 63 17.14 -9.06 -3.15
C ASN A 63 15.60 -9.09 -3.15
N ILE A 64 14.95 -9.05 -1.99
CA ILE A 64 13.48 -9.12 -1.92
C ILE A 64 12.83 -7.77 -2.23
N THR A 65 11.83 -7.78 -3.11
CA THR A 65 11.07 -6.59 -3.45
C THR A 65 10.26 -6.10 -2.25
N VAL A 66 10.21 -4.79 -2.02
CA VAL A 66 9.45 -4.15 -0.91
C VAL A 66 7.99 -4.60 -0.88
N LYS A 67 7.37 -4.83 -2.05
CA LYS A 67 6.01 -5.36 -2.18
C LYS A 67 5.86 -6.75 -1.55
N GLN A 68 6.79 -7.66 -1.84
CA GLN A 68 6.78 -9.03 -1.30
C GLN A 68 7.04 -9.02 0.21
N MET A 69 7.99 -8.18 0.66
CA MET A 69 8.28 -7.98 2.08
C MET A 69 7.04 -7.47 2.84
N ALA A 70 6.30 -6.51 2.27
CA ALA A 70 5.07 -6.01 2.89
C ALA A 70 3.99 -7.07 3.03
N THR A 71 3.83 -7.96 2.03
CA THR A 71 2.90 -9.08 2.10
C THR A 71 3.28 -10.06 3.20
N GLN A 72 4.56 -10.47 3.27
CA GLN A 72 5.05 -11.37 4.31
C GLN A 72 4.87 -10.78 5.72
N LEU A 73 5.14 -9.49 5.90
CA LEU A 73 4.96 -8.81 7.19
C LEU A 73 3.50 -8.79 7.64
N ARG A 74 2.55 -8.60 6.72
CA ARG A 74 1.12 -8.62 7.03
C ARG A 74 0.67 -10.02 7.46
N LEU A 75 1.15 -11.07 6.79
CA LEU A 75 0.85 -12.45 7.16
C LEU A 75 1.44 -12.80 8.52
N ARG A 76 2.71 -12.42 8.75
CA ARG A 76 3.39 -12.66 10.03
C ARG A 76 2.70 -11.92 11.18
N TRP A 77 2.24 -10.69 10.94
CA TRP A 77 1.46 -9.93 11.93
C TRP A 77 0.14 -10.61 12.28
N ARG A 78 -0.59 -11.16 11.31
CA ARG A 78 -1.82 -11.92 11.56
C ARG A 78 -1.58 -13.23 12.33
N ARG A 79 -0.39 -13.81 12.20
CA ARG A 79 0.00 -15.05 12.90
C ARG A 79 0.55 -14.80 14.31
N LEU A 80 0.90 -13.57 14.68
CA LEU A 80 1.37 -13.25 16.03
C LEU A 80 0.25 -13.49 17.04
N SER A 81 0.64 -13.99 18.20
CA SER A 81 -0.26 -14.17 19.33
C SER A 81 -0.82 -12.83 19.83
N TYR A 82 -1.99 -12.86 20.47
CA TYR A 82 -2.63 -11.66 21.01
C TYR A 82 -1.73 -10.94 22.03
N THR A 83 -0.97 -11.69 22.84
CA THR A 83 -0.03 -11.15 23.84
C THR A 83 1.11 -10.35 23.20
N GLU A 84 1.68 -10.84 22.11
CA GLU A 84 2.72 -10.14 21.36
C GLU A 84 2.17 -8.88 20.69
N GLN A 85 0.97 -8.97 20.09
CA GLN A 85 0.30 -7.81 19.51
C GLN A 85 0.03 -6.75 20.57
N MET A 86 -0.42 -7.16 21.77
CA MET A 86 -0.63 -6.26 22.91
C MET A 86 0.64 -5.54 23.34
N ASN A 87 1.79 -6.22 23.34
CA ASN A 87 3.07 -5.58 23.63
C ASN A 87 3.43 -4.46 22.64
N PHE A 88 3.09 -4.63 21.35
CA PHE A 88 3.26 -3.57 20.35
C PHE A 88 2.19 -2.47 20.44
N MET A 89 0.98 -2.82 20.89
CA MET A 89 -0.13 -1.90 21.13
C MET A 89 0.08 -1.04 22.38
N LYS A 90 0.86 -1.50 23.38
CA LYS A 90 1.26 -0.70 24.55
C LYS A 90 1.82 0.64 24.05
N ARG A 91 0.98 1.67 24.22
CA ARG A 91 1.25 3.03 23.74
C ARG A 91 2.31 3.64 24.65
N LYS A 92 3.58 3.60 24.26
CA LYS A 92 4.49 4.66 24.72
C LYS A 92 4.07 5.96 24.04
N ARG A 93 3.54 6.92 24.81
CA ARG A 93 3.46 8.33 24.39
C ARG A 93 4.88 8.71 24.01
N VAL A 94 5.17 8.80 22.71
CA VAL A 94 6.47 9.30 22.27
C VAL A 94 6.52 10.76 22.71
N ARG A 95 7.27 11.05 23.78
CA ARG A 95 7.61 12.41 24.15
C ARG A 95 8.34 13.01 22.95
N ARG A 96 7.77 14.11 22.47
CA ARG A 96 8.14 14.77 21.23
C ARG A 96 9.45 15.52 21.48
N VAL A 97 10.57 14.83 21.50
CA VAL A 97 11.88 15.51 21.54
C VAL A 97 12.05 16.18 20.18
N ARG A 98 11.90 17.51 20.16
CA ARG A 98 12.34 18.34 19.05
C ARG A 98 13.84 18.11 18.96
N ARG A 99 14.30 17.28 18.00
CA ARG A 99 15.70 17.33 17.59
C ARG A 99 15.86 18.64 16.84
N ILE A 100 16.22 19.66 17.60
CA ILE A 100 16.90 20.83 17.07
C ILE A 100 18.25 20.28 16.58
N SER A 101 18.53 20.51 15.30
CA SER A 101 19.85 20.34 14.71
C SER A 101 20.77 21.38 15.33
N GLU A 102 21.76 20.91 16.10
CA GLU A 102 23.06 21.57 16.28
C GLU A 102 24.00 21.07 15.20
#